data_AF-A0A3A4ADB3-F1
#
_entry.id   AF-A0A3A4ADB3-F1
#
_cell.length_a   1.000
_cell.length_b   1.000
_cell.length_c   1.000
_cell.angle_alpha   90.00
_cell.angle_beta   90.00
_cell.angle_gamma   90.00
#
_symmetry.space_group_name_H-M   'P 1'
#
loop_
_entity.id
_entity.type
_entity.pdbx_description
1 polymer ?
#
loop_
_entity_poly.entity_id
_entity_poly.type
_entity_poly.pdbx_seq_one_letter_code
_entity_poly.pdbx_strand_id
1 'polypeptide(L)'
;MAALTRDAETFESCRDLSWWRGGDQSWHIEWRDGPYARELADLIAARILPEAPVTAAGPPSATQATLDVMGVLFVLRAVDPLGRARLSRPSLWRLRDALDTTRRTPSPQPWERLLGNG
;
A
#
# COMPACT_ATOMS: atom_id res chain seq x y z
N MET A 1 -10.93 -5.51 -19.97
CA MET A 1 -11.42 -4.45 -19.06
C MET A 1 -11.02 -4.62 -17.59
N ALA A 2 -10.42 -5.75 -17.16
CA ALA A 2 -10.09 -5.97 -15.75
C ALA A 2 -8.91 -5.16 -15.18
N ALA A 3 -7.97 -4.69 -16.02
CA ALA A 3 -6.81 -3.92 -15.55
C ALA A 3 -7.20 -2.50 -15.12
N LEU A 4 -7.95 -1.77 -15.96
CA LEU A 4 -8.43 -0.41 -15.66
C LEU A 4 -9.31 -0.33 -14.40
N THR A 5 -10.11 -1.37 -14.12
CA THR A 5 -10.91 -1.43 -12.88
C THR A 5 -10.01 -1.61 -11.65
N ARG A 6 -8.97 -2.46 -11.72
CA ARG A 6 -7.98 -2.59 -10.63
C ARG A 6 -7.21 -1.30 -10.40
N ASP A 7 -6.90 -0.58 -11.46
CA ASP A 7 -6.14 0.67 -11.37
C ASP A 7 -6.95 1.76 -10.64
N ALA A 8 -8.25 1.88 -10.93
CA ALA A 8 -9.15 2.79 -10.22
C ALA A 8 -9.32 2.40 -8.74
N GLU A 9 -9.53 1.11 -8.45
CA GLU A 9 -9.62 0.59 -7.08
C GLU A 9 -8.34 0.85 -6.27
N THR A 10 -7.17 0.80 -6.93
CA THR A 10 -5.87 1.05 -6.30
C THR A 10 -5.74 2.52 -5.85
N PHE A 11 -6.19 3.47 -6.66
CA PHE A 11 -6.23 4.88 -6.27
C PHE A 11 -7.24 5.17 -5.17
N GLU A 12 -8.45 4.61 -5.28
CA GLU A 12 -9.52 4.78 -4.30
C GLU A 12 -9.20 4.18 -2.92
N SER A 13 -8.23 3.27 -2.86
CA SER A 13 -7.75 2.68 -1.61
C SER A 13 -6.88 3.63 -0.77
N CYS A 14 -6.38 4.73 -1.34
CA CYS A 14 -5.57 5.71 -0.62
C CYS A 14 -6.40 6.43 0.45
N ARG A 15 -6.01 6.32 1.71
CA ARG A 15 -6.61 7.06 2.84
C ARG A 15 -5.71 8.20 3.28
N ASP A 16 -6.35 9.27 3.77
CA ASP A 16 -5.71 10.50 4.24
C ASP A 16 -4.81 11.14 3.16
N LEU A 17 -5.25 11.10 1.90
CA LEU A 17 -4.52 11.67 0.78
C LEU A 17 -4.40 13.19 0.93
N SER A 18 -3.16 13.66 0.86
CA SER A 18 -2.79 15.06 0.96
C SER A 18 -1.84 15.41 -0.18
N TRP A 19 -1.95 16.63 -0.70
CA TRP A 19 -1.12 17.12 -1.78
C TRP A 19 -0.79 18.59 -1.58
N TRP A 20 0.46 18.95 -1.84
CA TRP A 20 0.95 20.32 -1.64
C TRP A 20 2.14 20.61 -2.55
N ARG A 21 2.42 21.90 -2.75
CA ARG A 21 3.60 22.36 -3.49
C ARG A 21 4.75 22.60 -2.51
N GLY A 22 5.90 22.00 -2.77
CA GLY A 22 7.14 22.19 -2.02
C GLY A 22 7.81 23.51 -2.35
N GLY A 23 8.76 23.93 -1.51
CA GLY A 23 9.57 25.14 -1.75
C GLY A 23 10.51 25.01 -2.96
N ASP A 24 10.81 23.78 -3.36
CA ASP A 24 11.61 23.39 -4.53
C ASP A 24 10.79 23.33 -5.83
N GLN A 25 9.56 23.84 -5.83
CA GLN A 25 8.62 23.78 -6.96
C GLN A 25 8.15 22.37 -7.32
N SER A 26 8.48 21.35 -6.52
CA SER A 26 7.94 20.01 -6.68
C SER A 26 6.51 19.92 -6.11
N TRP A 27 5.74 18.97 -6.61
CA TRP A 27 4.48 18.56 -6.02
C TRP A 27 4.72 17.35 -5.13
N HIS A 28 4.18 17.40 -3.92
CA HIS A 28 4.18 16.26 -3.01
C HIS A 28 2.78 15.68 -2.94
N ILE A 29 2.70 14.35 -3.02
CA ILE A 29 1.47 13.59 -2.83
C ILE A 29 1.76 12.54 -1.76
N GLU A 30 1.03 12.61 -0.65
CA GLU A 30 1.21 11.70 0.48
C GLU A 30 -0.11 11.04 0.84
N TRP A 31 -0.08 9.75 1.15
CA TRP A 31 -1.21 9.01 1.68
C TRP A 31 -0.76 8.16 2.85
N ARG A 32 -1.67 7.95 3.81
CA ARG A 32 -1.36 7.21 5.03
C ARG A 32 -1.52 5.70 4.84
N ASP A 33 -2.68 5.27 4.39
CA ASP A 33 -3.02 3.86 4.18
C ASP A 33 -3.28 3.65 2.69
N GLY A 34 -2.83 2.54 2.11
CA GLY A 34 -2.98 2.29 0.67
C GLY A 34 -1.78 1.57 0.03
N PRO A 35 -1.61 1.70 -1.30
CA PRO A 35 -0.61 0.95 -2.07
C PRO A 35 0.82 1.44 -1.80
N TYR A 36 1.80 0.67 -2.26
CA TYR A 36 3.19 1.12 -2.23
C TYR A 36 3.41 2.30 -3.17
N ALA A 37 4.34 3.19 -2.83
CA ALA A 37 4.65 4.35 -3.65
C ALA A 37 5.06 3.99 -5.08
N ARG A 38 5.80 2.88 -5.27
CA ARG A 38 6.15 2.36 -6.59
C ARG A 38 4.93 1.95 -7.43
N GLU A 39 3.92 1.34 -6.82
CA GLU A 39 2.73 0.85 -7.53
C GLU A 39 1.89 2.02 -8.01
N LEU A 40 1.75 3.04 -7.16
CA LEU A 40 1.08 4.27 -7.55
C LEU A 40 1.88 5.03 -8.63
N ALA A 41 3.21 5.03 -8.55
CA ALA A 41 4.06 5.65 -9.56
C ALA A 41 3.88 5.02 -10.94
N ASP A 42 3.90 3.69 -11.01
CA ASP A 42 3.73 2.94 -12.26
C ASP A 42 2.34 3.20 -12.87
N LEU A 43 1.30 3.26 -12.03
CA LEU A 43 -0.06 3.53 -12.44
C LEU A 43 -0.21 4.97 -12.98
N ILE A 44 0.34 5.96 -12.27
CA ILE A 44 0.34 7.36 -12.71
C ILE A 44 1.06 7.48 -14.06
N ALA A 45 2.24 6.87 -14.18
CA ALA A 45 2.99 6.86 -15.42
C ALA A 45 2.16 6.24 -16.55
N ALA A 46 1.57 5.06 -16.35
CA ALA A 46 0.74 4.40 -17.35
C ALA A 46 -0.48 5.24 -17.77
N ARG A 47 -1.07 5.99 -16.85
CA ARG A 47 -2.27 6.80 -17.10
C ARG A 47 -1.98 8.13 -17.79
N ILE A 48 -0.86 8.76 -17.46
CA ILE A 48 -0.45 10.07 -17.99
C ILE A 48 0.38 9.95 -19.27
N LEU A 49 1.14 8.86 -19.45
CA LEU A 49 2.01 8.64 -20.62
C LEU A 49 1.35 8.94 -21.98
N PRO A 50 0.06 8.61 -22.22
CA PRO A 50 -0.60 8.92 -23.48
C PRO A 50 -0.76 10.43 -23.76
N GLU A 51 -0.75 11.27 -22.72
CA GLU A 51 -0.98 12.71 -22.80
C GLU A 51 0.30 13.53 -22.58
N ALA A 52 1.22 13.02 -21.76
CA ALA A 52 2.49 13.68 -21.45
C ALA A 52 3.59 12.67 -21.12
N PRO A 53 4.86 12.94 -21.49
CA PRO A 53 5.99 12.13 -21.08
C PRO A 53 6.15 12.14 -19.55
N VAL A 54 6.26 10.94 -18.99
CA VAL A 54 6.54 10.70 -17.57
C VAL A 54 7.81 9.88 -17.48
N THR A 55 8.76 10.32 -16.64
CA THR A 55 9.98 9.57 -16.36
C THR A 55 10.16 9.38 -14.86
N ALA A 56 10.73 8.24 -14.46
CA ALA A 56 11.07 8.02 -13.06
C ALA A 56 12.31 8.84 -12.69
N ALA A 57 12.20 9.67 -11.64
CA ALA A 57 13.29 10.49 -11.12
C ALA A 57 14.00 9.78 -9.96
N GLY A 58 14.65 8.66 -10.27
CA GLY A 58 15.38 7.82 -9.32
C GLY A 58 14.67 6.48 -9.02
N PRO A 59 15.36 5.57 -8.29
CA PRO A 59 14.82 4.25 -7.99
C PRO A 59 13.65 4.35 -6.99
N PRO A 60 12.46 3.84 -7.33
CA PRO A 60 11.32 3.86 -6.41
C PRO A 60 11.52 2.85 -5.27
N SER A 61 10.98 3.20 -4.10
CA SER A 61 10.93 2.36 -2.92
C SER A 61 9.48 2.01 -2.55
N ALA A 62 9.30 1.21 -1.51
CA ALA A 62 7.98 0.89 -0.98
C ALA A 62 7.21 2.13 -0.49
N THR A 63 7.91 3.11 0.09
CA THR A 63 7.31 4.27 0.77
C THR A 63 7.52 5.58 0.02
N GLN A 64 8.41 5.62 -0.96
CA GLN A 64 8.67 6.83 -1.74
C GLN A 64 8.98 6.51 -3.20
N ALA A 65 8.42 7.30 -4.11
CA ALA A 65 8.75 7.30 -5.53
C ALA A 65 8.73 8.73 -6.07
N THR A 66 9.49 9.01 -7.12
CA THR A 66 9.51 10.34 -7.73
C THR A 66 9.30 10.20 -9.23
N LEU A 67 8.41 11.02 -9.76
CA LEU A 67 8.12 11.12 -11.18
C LEU A 67 8.49 12.53 -11.67
N ASP A 68 9.08 12.62 -12.85
CA ASP A 68 9.17 13.86 -13.62
C ASP A 68 8.10 13.80 -14.71
N VAL A 69 7.19 14.78 -14.69
CA VAL A 69 6.15 14.96 -15.70
C VAL A 69 6.41 16.30 -16.37
N MET A 70 6.91 16.28 -17.60
CA MET A 70 7.20 17.50 -18.38
C MET A 70 8.10 18.52 -17.64
N GLY A 71 9.08 18.05 -16.87
CA GLY A 71 9.98 18.90 -16.09
C GLY A 71 9.43 19.36 -14.75
N VAL A 72 8.25 18.85 -14.33
CA VAL A 72 7.69 19.07 -13.00
C VAL A 72 7.85 17.80 -12.19
N LEU A 73 8.51 17.90 -11.04
CA LEU A 73 8.72 16.78 -10.14
C LEU A 73 7.49 16.52 -9.25
N PHE A 74 7.09 15.25 -9.18
CA PHE A 74 6.07 14.73 -8.29
C PHE A 74 6.68 13.71 -7.34
N VAL A 75 6.70 14.03 -6.06
CA VAL A 75 7.20 13.16 -4.99
C VAL A 75 6.01 12.46 -4.35
N LEU A 76 5.96 11.13 -4.51
CA LEU A 76 4.93 10.26 -3.97
C LEU A 76 5.41 9.65 -2.65
N ARG A 77 4.59 9.70 -1.60
CA ARG A 77 4.94 9.18 -0.26
C ARG A 77 3.81 8.33 0.32
N ALA A 78 4.09 7.05 0.57
CA ALA A 78 3.23 6.17 1.33
C ALA A 78 3.74 6.11 2.78
N VAL A 79 2.96 6.61 3.74
CA VAL A 79 3.37 6.67 5.17
C VAL A 79 3.26 5.29 5.84
N ASP A 80 2.19 4.55 5.57
CA ASP A 80 1.97 3.17 6.05
C ASP A 80 1.38 2.30 4.92
N PRO A 81 2.18 1.98 3.88
CA PRO A 81 1.71 1.16 2.78
C PRO A 81 1.25 -0.22 3.29
N LEU A 82 0.05 -0.64 2.88
CA LEU A 82 -0.67 -1.84 3.32
C LEU A 82 -1.07 -1.89 4.81
N GLY A 83 -1.07 -0.77 5.53
CA GLY A 83 -1.58 -0.71 6.90
C GLY A 83 -0.79 -1.55 7.91
N ARG A 84 0.52 -1.74 7.69
CA ARG A 84 1.38 -2.60 8.53
C ARG A 84 1.49 -2.09 9.96
N ALA A 85 1.36 -0.78 10.20
CA ALA A 85 1.30 -0.25 11.55
C ALA A 85 0.05 -0.75 12.30
N ARG A 86 -1.08 -0.98 11.61
CA ARG A 86 -2.27 -1.62 12.20
C ARG A 86 -2.06 -3.12 12.47
N LEU A 87 -1.28 -3.79 11.62
CA LEU A 87 -0.91 -5.20 11.79
C LEU A 87 0.04 -5.45 12.97
N SER A 88 0.77 -4.41 13.37
CA SER A 88 1.72 -4.43 14.49
C SER A 88 1.04 -4.29 15.87
N ARG A 89 -0.30 -4.26 15.90
CA ARG A 89 -1.04 -4.32 17.17
C ARG A 89 -0.74 -5.62 17.92
N PRO A 90 -0.50 -5.59 19.25
CA PRO A 90 -0.23 -6.78 20.07
C PRO A 90 -1.32 -7.86 20.02
N SER A 91 -2.46 -7.65 19.38
CA SER A 91 -3.52 -8.65 19.22
C SER A 91 -3.33 -9.55 18.00
N LEU A 92 -2.54 -9.14 17.00
CA LEU A 92 -2.44 -9.85 15.71
C LEU A 92 -1.33 -10.91 15.66
N TRP A 93 -0.33 -10.85 16.55
CA TRP A 93 0.60 -11.97 16.71
C TRP A 93 -0.12 -13.23 17.19
N ARG A 94 -1.17 -13.10 18.01
CA ARG A 94 -2.00 -14.22 18.47
C ARG A 94 -2.80 -14.85 17.34
N LEU A 95 -3.29 -14.04 16.39
CA LEU A 95 -3.99 -14.56 15.21
C LEU A 95 -3.01 -15.28 14.28
N ARG A 96 -1.82 -14.71 14.07
CA ARG A 96 -0.75 -15.35 13.29
C ARG A 96 -0.28 -16.67 13.92
N ASP A 97 -0.16 -16.73 15.24
CA ASP A 97 0.19 -17.95 15.99
C ASP A 97 -0.94 -18.99 15.91
N ALA A 98 -2.21 -18.57 15.98
CA ALA A 98 -3.37 -19.45 15.82
C ALA A 98 -3.52 -20.03 14.40
N LEU A 99 -3.02 -19.32 13.39
CA LEU A 99 -3.05 -19.75 11.99
C LEU A 99 -1.81 -20.55 11.57
N ASP A 100 -0.78 -20.61 12.41
CA ASP A 100 0.44 -21.38 12.16
C ASP A 100 0.21 -22.87 12.47
N THR A 101 -0.45 -23.56 11.53
CA THR A 101 -0.78 -25.00 11.64
C THR A 101 0.43 -25.92 11.54
N THR A 102 1.62 -25.38 11.22
CA THR A 102 2.88 -26.14 11.18
C THR A 102 3.37 -26.50 12.57
N ARG A 103 2.98 -25.73 13.59
CA ARG A 103 3.19 -26.09 15.00
C ARG A 103 2.09 -27.02 15.46
N ARG A 104 2.21 -28.30 15.10
CA ARG A 104 1.43 -29.38 15.75
C ARG A 104 1.74 -29.36 17.25
N THR A 105 0.85 -28.74 18.01
CA THR A 105 0.86 -28.81 19.47
C THR A 105 -0.29 -29.74 19.87
N PRO A 106 -0.04 -30.81 20.65
CA PRO A 106 -1.10 -31.66 21.16
C PRO A 106 -1.74 -30.94 22.34
N SER A 107 -2.58 -29.95 22.04
CA SER A 107 -3.52 -29.42 23.02
C SER A 107 -4.85 -29.18 22.33
N PRO A 108 -5.96 -29.62 22.96
CA PRO A 108 -7.29 -29.49 22.39
C PRO A 108 -7.53 -28.01 22.11
N GLN A 109 -7.88 -27.72 20.87
CA GLN A 109 -7.97 -26.35 20.42
C GLN A 109 -9.22 -25.71 21.04
N PRO A 110 -9.17 -24.44 21.45
CA PRO A 110 -10.27 -23.80 22.19
C PRO A 110 -11.62 -23.83 21.45
N TRP A 111 -11.61 -23.92 20.12
CA TRP A 111 -12.81 -24.04 19.28
C TRP A 111 -13.48 -25.42 19.33
N GLU A 112 -12.77 -26.49 19.70
CA GLU A 112 -13.34 -27.83 19.89
C GLU A 112 -14.28 -27.89 21.10
N ARG A 113 -14.06 -27.02 22.11
CA ARG A 113 -14.99 -26.86 23.25
C ARG A 113 -16.28 -26.10 22.88
N LEU A 114 -16.28 -25.36 21.77
CA LEU A 114 -17.43 -24.59 21.30
C LEU A 114 -18.36 -25.40 20.38
N LEU A 115 -17.85 -26.46 19.75
CA LEU A 115 -18.61 -27.31 18.83
C LEU A 115 -19.17 -28.59 19.46
N GLY A 116 -18.94 -28.81 20.77
CA GLY A 116 -19.67 -29.78 21.58
C GLY A 116 -19.81 -31.16 20.96
N ASN A 117 -18.72 -31.92 20.84
CA ASN A 117 -18.80 -33.38 20.69
C ASN A 117 -18.16 -34.03 21.92
N GLY A 118 -19.02 -34.57 22.78
CA GLY A 118 -18.70 -35.66 23.70
C GLY A 118 -18.91 -37.01 23.02
#